data_AF-X1CI48-F1
#
_entry.id   AF-X1CI48-F1
#
_cell.length_a   1.000
_cell.length_b   1.000
_cell.length_c   1.000
_cell.angle_alpha   90.00
_cell.angle_beta   90.00
_cell.angle_gamma   90.00
#
_symmetry.space_group_name_H-M   'P 1'
#
loop_
_entity.id
_entity.type
_entity.pdbx_description
1 polymer ?
#
loop_
_entity_poly.entity_id
_entity_poly.type
_entity_poly.pdbx_seq_one_letter_code
_entity_poly.pdbx_strand_id
1 'polypeptide(L)'
;KYSNQLMKLLSKQFHLKEILQYSIKIRDLILKSKIPKKIIDEIRVAFDKIKGKIGSKISFAVRSSATIEDSKKFSFAGQADTYLYNNNIHDIIASLKNCWLSLFSPQSLLYILQMRKKGLNISLSDIHMAVIVQQMVNSQISGVFFTANVINNDSNQMLINSTWGLGNTIADDLIIPDTIIIKKNQFEIIKRIIGKKEKKSIKNPKGSYTILIETDAQSRKVCSINEKQLR
;
A
#
# COMPACT_ATOMS: atom_id res chain seq x y z
N LYS A 1 -23.36 -16.86 -9.12
CA LYS A 1 -24.26 -17.12 -7.97
C LYS A 1 -24.40 -15.91 -7.05
N TYR A 2 -23.32 -15.34 -6.49
CA TYR A 2 -23.41 -14.22 -5.54
C TYR A 2 -23.48 -12.81 -6.17
N SER A 3 -23.24 -12.70 -7.48
CA SER A 3 -23.19 -11.41 -8.19
C SER A 3 -24.43 -10.54 -7.96
N ASN A 4 -25.64 -11.10 -8.14
CA ASN A 4 -26.88 -10.33 -7.97
C ASN A 4 -27.09 -9.84 -6.53
N GLN A 5 -26.72 -10.66 -5.54
CA GLN A 5 -26.80 -10.26 -4.12
C GLN A 5 -25.79 -9.16 -3.80
N LEU A 6 -24.57 -9.29 -4.34
CA LEU A 6 -23.52 -8.29 -4.18
C LEU A 6 -23.92 -6.96 -4.84
N MET A 7 -24.39 -6.96 -6.09
CA MET A 7 -24.84 -5.75 -6.78
C MET A 7 -26.02 -5.08 -6.08
N LYS A 8 -26.96 -5.87 -5.53
CA LYS A 8 -28.06 -5.33 -4.70
C LYS A 8 -27.56 -4.69 -3.41
N LEU A 9 -26.47 -5.20 -2.82
CA LEU A 9 -25.81 -4.48 -1.74
C LEU A 9 -25.14 -3.25 -2.33
N LEU A 10 -24.16 -3.35 -3.21
CA LEU A 10 -23.38 -2.19 -3.69
C LEU A 10 -24.20 -0.97 -4.20
N SER A 11 -25.42 -1.19 -4.71
CA SER A 11 -26.35 -0.12 -5.11
C SER A 11 -27.11 0.58 -3.97
N LYS A 12 -27.18 0.00 -2.77
CA LYS A 12 -27.89 0.61 -1.62
C LYS A 12 -27.11 1.77 -1.00
N GLN A 13 -27.88 2.74 -0.53
CA GLN A 13 -27.41 3.69 0.47
C GLN A 13 -27.40 3.02 1.84
N PHE A 14 -26.41 3.35 2.66
CA PHE A 14 -26.24 2.82 4.00
C PHE A 14 -25.91 3.96 4.96
N HIS A 15 -26.30 3.83 6.22
CA HIS A 15 -26.04 4.83 7.26
C HIS A 15 -24.88 4.43 8.18
N LEU A 16 -24.37 5.40 8.95
CA LEU A 16 -23.25 5.20 9.87
C LEU A 16 -23.44 4.00 10.81
N LYS A 17 -24.67 3.83 11.34
CA LYS A 17 -25.01 2.73 12.26
C LYS A 17 -24.99 1.34 11.59
N GLU A 18 -25.04 1.29 10.27
CA GLU A 18 -25.16 0.04 9.49
C GLU A 18 -23.82 -0.40 8.87
N ILE A 19 -22.79 0.45 8.86
CA ILE A 19 -21.51 0.21 8.18
C ILE A 19 -20.93 -1.16 8.52
N LEU A 20 -20.89 -1.51 9.82
CA LEU A 20 -20.29 -2.76 10.28
C LEU A 20 -21.04 -3.97 9.71
N GLN A 21 -22.37 -3.98 9.86
CA GLN A 21 -23.20 -5.07 9.33
C GLN A 21 -23.08 -5.18 7.81
N TYR A 22 -22.97 -4.04 7.14
CA TYR A 22 -22.86 -3.96 5.69
C TYR A 22 -21.51 -4.47 5.18
N SER A 23 -20.42 -4.04 5.81
CA SER A 23 -19.06 -4.51 5.58
C SER A 23 -18.97 -6.03 5.73
N ILE A 24 -19.52 -6.57 6.82
CA ILE A 24 -19.53 -8.02 7.08
C ILE A 24 -20.27 -8.78 5.97
N LYS A 25 -21.46 -8.32 5.56
CA LYS A 25 -22.26 -8.96 4.50
C LYS A 25 -21.54 -8.96 3.16
N ILE A 26 -20.97 -7.82 2.75
CA ILE A 26 -20.22 -7.73 1.49
C ILE A 26 -18.99 -8.64 1.54
N ARG A 27 -18.24 -8.61 2.65
CA ARG A 27 -17.06 -9.44 2.85
C ARG A 27 -17.39 -10.94 2.73
N ASP A 28 -18.45 -11.39 3.39
CA ASP A 28 -18.87 -12.80 3.33
C ASP A 28 -19.23 -13.24 1.89
N LEU A 29 -19.95 -12.41 1.14
CA LEU A 29 -20.30 -12.70 -0.26
C LEU A 29 -19.07 -12.77 -1.17
N ILE A 30 -18.11 -11.86 -1.00
CA ILE A 30 -16.87 -11.87 -1.77
C ILE A 30 -16.02 -13.10 -1.40
N LEU A 31 -15.90 -13.42 -0.11
CA LEU A 31 -15.18 -14.62 0.36
C LEU A 31 -15.77 -15.92 -0.21
N LYS A 32 -17.10 -16.04 -0.28
CA LYS A 32 -17.78 -17.18 -0.90
C LYS A 32 -17.69 -17.21 -2.43
N SER A 33 -17.43 -16.07 -3.05
CA SER A 33 -17.30 -15.97 -4.51
C SER A 33 -15.99 -16.57 -5.01
N LYS A 34 -16.05 -17.28 -6.14
CA LYS A 34 -14.87 -17.81 -6.83
C LYS A 34 -14.37 -16.79 -7.84
N ILE A 35 -13.05 -16.65 -7.91
CA ILE A 35 -12.41 -15.88 -8.98
C ILE A 35 -12.59 -16.66 -10.28
N PRO A 36 -13.00 -16.02 -11.39
CA PRO A 36 -13.13 -16.68 -12.69
C PRO A 36 -11.85 -17.43 -13.07
N LYS A 37 -11.99 -18.66 -13.56
CA LYS A 37 -10.86 -19.52 -13.94
C LYS A 37 -9.91 -18.83 -14.93
N LYS A 38 -10.47 -18.10 -15.90
CA LYS A 38 -9.70 -17.31 -16.88
C LYS A 38 -8.71 -16.35 -16.23
N ILE A 39 -9.13 -15.63 -15.19
CA ILE A 39 -8.26 -14.68 -14.45
C ILE A 39 -7.16 -15.45 -13.72
N ILE A 40 -7.50 -16.57 -13.07
CA ILE A 40 -6.51 -17.41 -12.39
C ILE A 40 -5.45 -17.94 -13.38
N ASP A 41 -5.89 -18.38 -14.56
CA ASP A 41 -5.01 -18.89 -15.61
C ASP A 41 -4.09 -17.79 -16.15
N GLU A 42 -4.60 -16.58 -16.38
CA GLU A 42 -3.79 -15.41 -16.79
C GLU A 42 -2.75 -15.03 -15.73
N ILE A 43 -3.12 -15.00 -14.45
CA ILE A 43 -2.17 -14.72 -13.35
C ILE A 43 -1.08 -15.80 -13.31
N ARG A 44 -1.45 -17.07 -13.49
CA ARG A 44 -0.49 -18.19 -13.50
C ARG A 44 0.51 -18.07 -14.66
N VAL A 45 0.04 -17.79 -15.87
CA VAL A 45 0.92 -17.57 -17.03
C VAL A 45 1.88 -16.40 -16.77
N ALA A 46 1.40 -15.29 -16.21
CA ALA A 46 2.24 -14.16 -15.86
C ALA A 46 3.28 -14.51 -14.77
N PHE A 47 2.86 -15.23 -13.73
CA PHE A 47 3.71 -15.70 -12.64
C PHE A 47 4.84 -16.59 -13.18
N ASP A 48 4.51 -17.59 -13.99
CA ASP A 48 5.49 -18.52 -14.56
C ASP A 48 6.47 -17.80 -15.51
N LYS A 49 5.99 -16.83 -16.29
CA LYS A 49 6.84 -15.99 -17.15
C LYS A 49 7.85 -15.17 -16.34
N ILE A 50 7.44 -14.59 -15.21
CA ILE A 50 8.36 -13.83 -14.35
C ILE A 50 9.34 -14.78 -13.65
N LYS A 51 8.86 -15.90 -13.12
CA LYS A 51 9.70 -16.92 -12.48
C LYS A 51 10.73 -17.52 -13.43
N GLY A 52 10.38 -17.75 -14.69
CA GLY A 52 11.30 -18.21 -15.73
C GLY A 52 12.41 -17.21 -16.06
N LYS A 53 12.16 -15.90 -15.90
CA LYS A 53 13.16 -14.84 -16.13
C LYS A 53 14.06 -14.58 -14.94
N ILE A 54 13.52 -14.63 -13.72
CA ILE A 54 14.20 -14.14 -12.51
C ILE A 54 14.68 -15.29 -11.60
N GLY A 55 14.13 -16.49 -11.81
CA GLY A 55 14.43 -17.68 -11.01
C GLY A 55 13.37 -17.99 -9.96
N SER A 56 13.56 -19.12 -9.27
CA SER A 56 12.55 -19.69 -8.36
C SER A 56 12.51 -19.05 -6.97
N LYS A 57 13.55 -18.32 -6.57
CA LYS A 57 13.64 -17.62 -5.27
C LYS A 57 13.13 -16.18 -5.37
N ILE A 58 11.93 -16.00 -5.90
CA ILE A 58 11.27 -14.69 -6.03
C ILE A 58 10.08 -14.58 -5.08
N SER A 59 9.89 -13.38 -4.52
CA SER A 59 8.73 -13.01 -3.73
C SER A 59 8.03 -11.82 -4.38
N PHE A 60 6.74 -11.64 -4.12
CA PHE A 60 5.93 -10.57 -4.71
C PHE A 60 5.22 -9.73 -3.64
N ALA A 61 5.13 -8.44 -3.91
CA ALA A 61 4.22 -7.51 -3.25
C ALA A 61 2.92 -7.43 -4.07
N VAL A 62 1.78 -7.54 -3.39
CA VAL A 62 0.44 -7.40 -3.97
C VAL A 62 -0.17 -6.14 -3.39
N ARG A 63 -0.44 -5.14 -4.23
CA ARG A 63 -0.86 -3.78 -3.84
C ARG A 63 -2.20 -3.44 -4.44
N SER A 64 -3.10 -2.90 -3.63
CA SER A 64 -4.31 -2.26 -4.09
C SER A 64 -4.01 -1.01 -4.94
N SER A 65 -4.83 -0.78 -5.95
CA SER A 65 -4.84 0.45 -6.74
C SER A 65 -6.28 0.76 -7.14
N ALA A 66 -6.96 1.50 -6.26
CA ALA A 66 -8.38 1.82 -6.45
C ALA A 66 -8.55 3.09 -7.29
N THR A 67 -9.54 3.09 -8.17
CA THR A 67 -9.87 4.22 -9.07
C THR A 67 -10.19 5.54 -8.37
N ILE A 68 -10.53 5.52 -7.08
CA ILE A 68 -10.83 6.74 -6.31
C ILE A 68 -9.61 7.25 -5.52
N GLU A 69 -8.51 6.49 -5.46
CA GLU A 69 -7.26 6.95 -4.82
C GLU A 69 -6.68 8.19 -5.53
N ASP A 70 -6.93 8.32 -6.84
CA ASP A 70 -6.36 9.32 -7.73
C ASP A 70 -7.32 10.47 -8.09
N SER A 71 -8.41 10.65 -7.34
CA SER A 71 -9.33 11.76 -7.64
C SER A 71 -8.70 13.11 -7.25
N LYS A 72 -8.75 14.10 -8.14
CA LYS A 72 -8.21 15.47 -7.90
C LYS A 72 -8.74 16.15 -6.63
N LYS A 73 -9.86 15.66 -6.08
CA LYS A 73 -10.53 16.26 -4.92
C LYS A 73 -10.26 15.52 -3.61
N PHE A 74 -9.93 14.21 -3.65
CA PHE A 74 -9.86 13.37 -2.47
C PHE A 74 -8.92 12.19 -2.68
N SER A 75 -8.01 11.96 -1.72
CA SER A 75 -7.10 10.81 -1.73
C SER A 75 -7.59 9.73 -0.76
N PHE A 76 -7.73 8.50 -1.25
CA PHE A 76 -7.97 7.29 -0.46
C PHE A 76 -6.67 6.64 0.06
N ALA A 77 -5.54 7.36 -0.03
CA ALA A 77 -4.25 6.84 0.41
C ALA A 77 -4.33 6.25 1.83
N GLY A 78 -3.78 5.03 1.98
CA GLY A 78 -3.71 4.33 3.26
C GLY A 78 -4.98 3.59 3.71
N GLN A 79 -6.03 3.51 2.88
CA GLN A 79 -7.25 2.77 3.23
C GLN A 79 -7.30 1.32 2.72
N ALA A 80 -6.50 0.99 1.71
CA ALA A 80 -6.50 -0.32 1.07
C ALA A 80 -5.22 -1.10 1.36
N ASP A 81 -5.37 -2.43 1.46
CA ASP A 81 -4.34 -3.30 1.99
C ASP A 81 -3.23 -3.61 0.97
N THR A 82 -1.99 -3.69 1.47
CA THR A 82 -0.83 -4.22 0.75
C THR A 82 -0.30 -5.48 1.43
N TYR A 83 0.06 -6.49 0.64
CA TYR A 83 0.58 -7.76 1.12
C TYR A 83 1.98 -8.00 0.57
N LEU A 84 2.96 -8.19 1.45
CA LEU A 84 4.38 -8.36 1.09
C LEU A 84 4.81 -9.84 1.18
N TYR A 85 5.84 -10.19 0.42
CA TYR A 85 6.48 -11.52 0.42
C TYR A 85 5.62 -12.73 0.02
N ASN A 86 4.68 -12.56 -0.92
CA ASN A 86 3.94 -13.67 -1.52
C ASN A 86 4.89 -14.52 -2.39
N ASN A 87 5.00 -15.82 -2.12
CA ASN A 87 6.04 -16.67 -2.74
C ASN A 87 5.49 -17.62 -3.81
N ASN A 88 4.18 -17.87 -3.78
CA ASN A 88 3.53 -18.80 -4.69
C ASN A 88 2.22 -18.21 -5.23
N ILE A 89 1.67 -18.87 -6.26
CA ILE A 89 0.44 -18.44 -6.93
C ILE A 89 -0.78 -18.41 -5.99
N HIS A 90 -0.86 -19.33 -5.03
CA HIS A 90 -1.97 -19.36 -4.07
C HIS A 90 -1.94 -18.15 -3.13
N ASP A 91 -0.76 -17.77 -2.63
CA ASP A 91 -0.56 -16.57 -1.82
C ASP A 91 -1.00 -15.32 -2.61
N ILE A 92 -0.58 -15.21 -3.87
CA ILE A 92 -0.93 -14.06 -4.74
C ILE A 92 -2.45 -13.97 -4.93
N ILE A 93 -3.11 -15.09 -5.24
CA ILE A 93 -4.56 -15.14 -5.43
C ILE A 93 -5.31 -14.77 -4.14
N ALA A 94 -4.84 -15.26 -2.99
CA ALA A 94 -5.41 -14.92 -1.69
C ALA A 94 -5.25 -13.42 -1.38
N SER A 95 -4.04 -12.88 -1.53
CA SER A 95 -3.73 -11.47 -1.32
C SER A 95 -4.52 -10.56 -2.26
N LEU A 96 -4.67 -10.93 -3.53
CA LEU A 96 -5.46 -10.19 -4.50
C LEU A 96 -6.93 -10.11 -4.09
N LYS A 97 -7.50 -11.23 -3.61
CA LYS A 97 -8.85 -11.24 -3.07
C LYS A 97 -8.98 -10.37 -1.82
N ASN A 98 -7.96 -10.36 -0.96
CA ASN A 98 -7.94 -9.52 0.23
C ASN A 98 -7.82 -8.03 -0.10
N CYS A 99 -7.04 -7.65 -1.12
CA CYS A 99 -7.03 -6.26 -1.63
C CYS A 99 -8.45 -5.82 -2.03
N TRP A 100 -9.18 -6.62 -2.79
CA TRP A 100 -10.57 -6.28 -3.14
C TRP A 100 -11.50 -6.20 -1.93
N LEU A 101 -11.28 -7.04 -0.91
CA LEU A 101 -12.04 -6.97 0.34
C LEU A 101 -11.76 -5.68 1.13
N SER A 102 -10.55 -5.11 1.02
CA SER A 102 -10.16 -3.89 1.73
C SER A 102 -10.98 -2.65 1.32
N LEU A 103 -11.50 -2.61 0.08
CA LEU A 103 -12.46 -1.59 -0.36
C LEU A 103 -13.73 -1.51 0.49
N PHE A 104 -14.10 -2.64 1.11
CA PHE A 104 -15.34 -2.78 1.87
C PHE A 104 -15.07 -2.87 3.36
N SER A 105 -13.88 -2.47 3.82
CA SER A 105 -13.60 -2.29 5.25
C SER A 105 -14.52 -1.23 5.85
N PRO A 106 -14.78 -1.27 7.18
CA PRO A 106 -15.56 -0.24 7.84
C PRO A 106 -15.00 1.17 7.60
N GLN A 107 -13.67 1.31 7.57
CA GLN A 107 -12.97 2.57 7.34
C GLN A 107 -13.20 3.09 5.91
N SER A 108 -13.03 2.22 4.89
CA SER A 108 -13.29 2.57 3.49
C SER A 108 -14.74 2.98 3.26
N LEU A 109 -15.70 2.23 3.82
CA LEU A 109 -17.12 2.55 3.74
C LEU A 109 -17.47 3.87 4.46
N LEU A 110 -16.87 4.13 5.62
CA LEU A 110 -17.04 5.38 6.35
C LEU A 110 -16.54 6.56 5.54
N TYR A 111 -15.35 6.44 4.94
CA TYR A 111 -14.79 7.47 4.07
C TYR A 111 -15.74 7.79 2.91
N ILE A 112 -16.27 6.75 2.23
CA ILE A 112 -17.23 6.92 1.14
C ILE A 112 -18.49 7.67 1.60
N LEU A 113 -19.02 7.36 2.79
CA LEU A 113 -20.15 8.12 3.33
C LEU A 113 -19.80 9.59 3.63
N GLN A 114 -18.60 9.86 4.14
CA GLN A 114 -18.15 11.23 4.38
C GLN A 114 -18.04 12.00 3.05
N MET A 115 -17.53 11.37 1.99
CA MET A 115 -17.47 11.97 0.66
C MET A 115 -18.86 12.28 0.09
N ARG A 116 -19.81 11.36 0.26
CA ARG A 116 -21.22 11.59 -0.12
C ARG A 116 -21.83 12.79 0.60
N LYS A 117 -21.57 12.93 1.90
CA LYS A 117 -22.00 14.10 2.68
C LYS A 117 -21.39 15.42 2.18
N LYS A 118 -20.18 15.36 1.61
CA LYS A 118 -19.52 16.51 0.95
C LYS A 118 -20.02 16.78 -0.48
N GLY A 119 -21.11 16.12 -0.89
CA GLY A 119 -21.75 16.34 -2.20
C GLY A 119 -21.19 15.49 -3.34
N LEU A 120 -20.31 14.52 -3.07
CA LEU A 120 -19.84 13.60 -4.10
C LEU A 120 -20.80 12.44 -4.29
N ASN A 121 -21.35 12.30 -5.50
CA ASN A 121 -22.21 11.18 -5.84
C ASN A 121 -21.38 9.94 -6.22
N ILE A 122 -20.79 9.26 -5.22
CA ILE A 122 -20.01 8.03 -5.43
C ILE A 122 -20.88 6.82 -5.11
N SER A 123 -21.24 6.00 -6.10
CA SER A 123 -21.83 4.68 -5.85
C SER A 123 -20.74 3.66 -5.53
N LEU A 124 -21.02 2.66 -4.68
CA LEU A 124 -20.07 1.56 -4.47
C LEU A 124 -19.91 0.70 -5.72
N SER A 125 -20.92 0.68 -6.61
CA SER A 125 -20.86 0.00 -7.90
C SER A 125 -19.84 0.61 -8.86
N ASP A 126 -19.49 1.88 -8.66
CA ASP A 126 -18.64 2.62 -9.58
C ASP A 126 -17.17 2.57 -9.15
N ILE A 127 -16.91 1.96 -7.98
CA ILE A 127 -15.57 1.80 -7.41
C ILE A 127 -14.94 0.56 -7.99
N HIS A 128 -13.90 0.77 -8.79
CA HIS A 128 -13.11 -0.30 -9.35
C HIS A 128 -11.72 -0.31 -8.70
N MET A 129 -11.16 -1.51 -8.50
CA MET A 129 -9.81 -1.68 -7.98
C MET A 129 -9.02 -2.63 -8.88
N ALA A 130 -7.93 -2.09 -9.43
CA ALA A 130 -6.85 -2.89 -9.94
C ALA A 130 -5.98 -3.41 -8.79
N VAL A 131 -5.26 -4.50 -9.03
CA VAL A 131 -4.29 -5.06 -8.09
C VAL A 131 -2.96 -5.23 -8.80
N ILE A 132 -1.92 -4.60 -8.25
CA ILE A 132 -0.57 -4.63 -8.79
C ILE A 132 0.20 -5.76 -8.11
N VAL A 133 0.72 -6.70 -8.91
CA VAL A 133 1.63 -7.74 -8.45
C VAL A 133 3.04 -7.40 -8.92
N GLN A 134 3.90 -7.02 -7.99
CA GLN A 134 5.26 -6.55 -8.27
C GLN A 134 6.29 -7.44 -7.57
N GLN A 135 7.44 -7.67 -8.21
CA GLN A 135 8.57 -8.29 -7.54
C GLN A 135 8.92 -7.54 -6.25
N MET A 136 9.14 -8.29 -5.18
CA MET A 136 9.52 -7.75 -3.88
C MET A 136 10.98 -7.29 -3.90
N VAL A 137 11.22 -6.09 -3.40
CA VAL A 137 12.57 -5.56 -3.15
C VAL A 137 12.89 -5.77 -1.67
N ASN A 138 13.96 -6.52 -1.37
CA ASN A 138 14.44 -6.70 -0.01
C ASN A 138 15.32 -5.51 0.39
N SER A 139 14.70 -4.37 0.68
CA SER A 139 15.41 -3.11 0.90
C SER A 139 16.14 -3.07 2.24
N GLN A 140 17.41 -2.64 2.21
CA GLN A 140 18.15 -2.27 3.42
C GLN A 140 17.75 -0.87 3.92
N ILE A 141 17.40 0.01 2.98
CA ILE A 141 16.95 1.38 3.21
C ILE A 141 15.75 1.63 2.29
N SER A 142 14.75 2.32 2.80
CA SER A 142 13.56 2.69 2.04
C SER A 142 13.09 4.08 2.45
N GLY A 143 12.23 4.68 1.65
CA GLY A 143 11.83 6.06 1.86
C GLY A 143 10.71 6.53 0.95
N VAL A 144 10.30 7.77 1.19
CA VAL A 144 9.39 8.53 0.35
C VAL A 144 10.12 9.76 -0.15
N PHE A 145 9.96 10.06 -1.43
CA PHE A 145 10.58 11.19 -2.10
C PHE A 145 9.49 12.12 -2.64
N PHE A 146 9.59 13.40 -2.29
CA PHE A 146 8.74 14.45 -2.81
C PHE A 146 9.59 15.41 -3.65
N THR A 147 9.12 15.68 -4.86
CA THR A 147 9.70 16.68 -5.75
C THR A 147 9.36 18.11 -5.31
N ALA A 148 8.64 18.33 -4.22
CA ALA A 148 8.41 19.64 -3.62
C ALA A 148 8.51 19.47 -2.10
N ASN A 149 8.95 20.50 -1.38
CA ASN A 149 8.93 20.44 0.07
C ASN A 149 7.51 20.68 0.57
N VAL A 150 6.82 19.59 0.92
CA VAL A 150 5.43 19.62 1.40
C VAL A 150 5.29 20.20 2.81
N ILE A 151 6.38 20.40 3.56
CA ILE A 151 6.34 20.98 4.92
C ILE A 151 6.15 22.50 4.85
N ASN A 152 6.79 23.17 3.89
CA ASN A 152 6.74 24.63 3.73
C ASN A 152 6.15 25.07 2.37
N ASN A 153 5.69 24.12 1.56
CA ASN A 153 5.14 24.34 0.21
C ASN A 153 6.13 24.98 -0.79
N ASP A 154 7.45 24.76 -0.62
CA ASP A 154 8.48 25.27 -1.53
C ASP A 154 8.77 24.25 -2.66
N SER A 155 8.39 24.61 -3.89
CA SER A 155 8.60 23.78 -5.08
C SER A 155 10.05 23.78 -5.58
N ASN A 156 10.93 24.64 -5.05
CA ASN A 156 12.38 24.65 -5.36
C ASN A 156 13.18 23.68 -4.48
N GLN A 157 12.52 23.05 -3.51
CA GLN A 157 13.11 22.09 -2.60
C GLN A 157 12.55 20.69 -2.85
N MET A 158 13.38 19.67 -2.70
CA MET A 158 12.96 18.27 -2.65
C MET A 158 13.03 17.80 -1.20
N LEU A 159 12.08 16.95 -0.81
CA LEU A 159 12.01 16.38 0.54
C LEU A 159 12.14 14.87 0.43
N ILE A 160 13.04 14.30 1.22
CA ILE A 160 13.26 12.85 1.31
C ILE A 160 13.06 12.41 2.75
N ASN A 161 12.15 11.47 2.94
CA ASN A 161 12.05 10.72 4.19
C ASN A 161 12.65 9.33 3.99
N SER A 162 13.54 8.90 4.88
CA SER A 162 14.18 7.58 4.76
C SER A 162 14.34 6.86 6.09
N THR A 163 14.34 5.54 6.04
CA THR A 163 14.54 4.67 7.20
C THR A 163 15.19 3.36 6.80
N TRP A 164 15.60 2.58 7.81
CA TRP A 164 16.15 1.24 7.63
C TRP A 164 15.05 0.21 7.35
N GLY A 165 15.38 -0.79 6.53
CA GLY A 165 14.49 -1.89 6.17
C GLY A 165 13.45 -1.50 5.12
N LEU A 166 12.27 -2.11 5.22
CA LEU A 166 11.14 -1.96 4.29
C LEU A 166 10.32 -0.70 4.57
N GLY A 167 9.82 -0.10 3.50
CA GLY A 167 9.19 1.23 3.52
C GLY A 167 7.82 1.29 4.15
N ASN A 168 7.21 0.13 4.46
CA ASN A 168 5.90 0.11 5.10
C ASN A 168 5.93 0.78 6.47
N THR A 169 7.06 0.79 7.17
CA THR A 169 7.18 1.51 8.47
C THR A 169 6.93 3.02 8.37
N ILE A 170 7.26 3.64 7.23
CA ILE A 170 6.97 5.06 6.97
C ILE A 170 5.49 5.20 6.56
N ALA A 171 5.01 4.34 5.67
CA ALA A 171 3.64 4.39 5.18
C ALA A 171 2.60 4.14 6.29
N ASP A 172 2.93 3.28 7.23
CA ASP A 172 2.09 2.88 8.38
C ASP A 172 2.30 3.82 9.60
N ASP A 173 3.10 4.89 9.47
CA ASP A 173 3.43 5.87 10.52
C ASP A 173 3.96 5.24 11.83
N LEU A 174 4.78 4.20 11.71
CA LEU A 174 5.27 3.42 12.86
C LEU A 174 6.56 3.97 13.47
N ILE A 175 7.25 4.86 12.76
CA ILE A 175 8.56 5.40 13.13
C ILE A 175 8.71 6.85 12.72
N ILE A 176 9.66 7.56 13.34
CA ILE A 176 10.12 8.86 12.88
C ILE A 176 11.32 8.65 11.93
N PRO A 177 11.19 8.89 10.61
CA PRO A 177 12.26 8.68 9.64
C PRO A 177 13.27 9.83 9.65
N ASP A 178 14.40 9.63 8.99
CA ASP A 178 15.27 10.75 8.63
C ASP A 178 14.56 11.70 7.68
N THR A 179 14.93 12.97 7.71
CA THR A 179 14.46 13.99 6.78
C THR A 179 15.64 14.68 6.11
N ILE A 180 15.66 14.67 4.79
CA ILE A 180 16.68 15.35 3.97
C ILE A 180 15.95 16.36 3.07
N ILE A 181 16.41 17.60 3.08
CA ILE A 181 15.91 18.67 2.21
C ILE A 181 17.01 19.04 1.24
N ILE A 182 16.71 19.04 -0.05
CA ILE A 182 17.66 19.30 -1.13
C ILE A 182 17.16 20.46 -1.98
N LYS A 183 18.04 21.40 -2.35
CA LYS A 183 17.75 22.45 -3.31
C LYS A 183 17.82 21.89 -4.74
N LYS A 184 16.73 22.01 -5.52
CA LYS A 184 16.65 21.39 -6.86
C LYS A 184 17.75 21.81 -7.82
N ASN A 185 17.96 23.11 -7.97
CA ASN A 185 18.83 23.64 -9.04
C ASN A 185 20.30 23.22 -8.87
N GLN A 186 20.75 23.03 -7.62
CA GLN A 186 22.15 22.75 -7.29
C GLN A 186 22.34 21.33 -6.76
N PHE A 187 21.25 20.56 -6.54
CA PHE A 187 21.25 19.28 -5.84
C PHE A 187 22.01 19.32 -4.50
N GLU A 188 21.98 20.47 -3.82
CA GLU A 188 22.67 20.72 -2.57
C GLU A 188 21.77 20.35 -1.38
N ILE A 189 22.33 19.65 -0.40
CA ILE A 189 21.61 19.35 0.84
C ILE A 189 21.50 20.62 1.69
N ILE A 190 20.29 21.14 1.81
CA ILE A 190 19.98 22.29 2.67
C ILE A 190 19.97 21.85 4.14
N LYS A 191 19.34 20.70 4.42
CA LYS A 191 19.11 20.24 5.78
C LYS A 191 19.07 18.72 5.84
N ARG A 192 19.62 18.17 6.93
CA ARG A 192 19.52 16.76 7.30
C ARG A 192 19.09 16.67 8.77
N ILE A 193 18.00 15.96 9.03
CA ILE A 193 17.47 15.71 10.37
C ILE A 193 17.49 14.20 10.58
N ILE A 194 18.14 13.77 11.65
CA ILE A 194 18.20 12.35 12.02
C ILE A 194 16.94 11.98 12.80
N GLY A 195 16.13 11.09 12.25
CA GLY A 195 14.95 10.53 12.89
C GLY A 195 15.30 9.43 13.89
N LYS A 196 14.39 9.14 14.81
CA LYS A 196 14.61 8.12 15.85
C LYS A 196 14.81 6.71 15.27
N LYS A 197 14.09 6.37 14.19
CA LYS A 197 14.18 5.08 13.47
C LYS A 197 14.21 3.86 14.39
N GLU A 198 13.39 3.86 15.46
CA GLU A 198 13.50 2.89 16.57
C GLU A 198 13.28 1.45 16.11
N LYS A 199 12.41 1.26 15.11
CA LYS A 199 12.10 -0.04 14.53
C LYS A 199 12.41 -0.05 13.03
N LYS A 200 12.63 -1.25 12.49
CA LYS A 200 12.69 -1.51 11.06
C LYS A 200 11.88 -2.75 10.71
N SER A 201 11.24 -2.70 9.54
CA SER A 201 10.50 -3.84 8.99
C SER A 201 11.45 -4.67 8.11
N ILE A 202 11.45 -5.99 8.33
CA ILE A 202 12.27 -6.94 7.57
C ILE A 202 11.43 -8.14 7.13
N LYS A 203 11.91 -8.89 6.14
CA LYS A 203 11.38 -10.22 5.84
C LYS A 203 11.49 -11.11 7.08
N ASN A 204 10.42 -11.80 7.45
CA ASN A 204 10.50 -12.85 8.44
C ASN A 204 11.35 -14.03 7.89
N PRO A 205 12.42 -14.46 8.57
CA PRO A 205 13.21 -15.61 8.15
C PRO A 205 12.41 -16.93 8.09
N LYS A 206 11.33 -17.04 8.89
CA LYS A 206 10.51 -18.25 9.05
C LYS A 206 9.21 -18.22 8.22
N GLY A 207 8.94 -17.16 7.44
CA GLY A 207 7.65 -17.03 6.78
C GLY A 207 7.58 -16.03 5.63
N SER A 208 6.40 -15.97 5.02
CA SER A 208 6.06 -15.12 3.86
C SER A 208 5.40 -13.80 4.30
N TYR A 209 5.94 -13.15 5.33
CA TYR A 209 5.41 -11.90 5.89
C TYR A 209 6.53 -11.06 6.50
N THR A 210 6.21 -9.83 6.92
CA THR A 210 7.16 -8.91 7.56
C THR A 210 7.08 -8.97 9.07
N ILE A 211 8.20 -8.67 9.72
CA ILE A 211 8.27 -8.46 11.17
C ILE A 211 8.94 -7.12 11.46
N LEU A 212 8.49 -6.48 12.54
CA LEU A 212 9.16 -5.31 13.09
C LEU A 212 10.21 -5.79 14.09
N ILE A 213 11.42 -5.29 13.94
CA ILE A 213 12.52 -5.50 14.88
C ILE A 213 13.07 -4.15 15.32
N GLU A 214 13.70 -4.13 16.49
CA GLU A 214 14.43 -2.95 16.95
C GLU A 214 15.63 -2.67 16.02
N THR A 215 15.81 -1.41 15.66
CA THR A 215 17.00 -0.94 14.97
C THR A 215 18.16 -0.86 15.97
N ASP A 216 19.37 -1.25 15.60
CA ASP A 216 20.53 -1.13 16.48
C ASP A 216 20.85 0.34 16.83
N ALA A 217 21.44 0.55 18.01
CA ALA A 217 21.66 1.89 18.56
C ALA A 217 22.60 2.76 17.70
N GLN A 218 23.52 2.15 16.95
CA GLN A 218 24.43 2.88 16.07
C GLN A 218 23.68 3.37 14.82
N SER A 219 22.90 2.51 14.17
CA SER A 219 22.10 2.85 12.99
C SER A 219 21.04 3.92 13.26
N ARG A 220 20.52 4.02 14.49
CA ARG A 220 19.58 5.11 14.87
C ARG A 220 20.23 6.49 14.85
N LYS A 221 21.53 6.57 15.18
CA LYS A 221 22.27 7.84 15.34
C LYS A 221 22.75 8.44 14.02
N VAL A 222 22.70 7.69 12.93
CA VAL A 222 23.15 8.12 11.61
C VAL A 222 21.98 8.24 10.64
N CYS A 223 22.21 8.95 9.54
CA CYS A 223 21.25 9.00 8.45
C CYS A 223 21.26 7.69 7.68
N SER A 224 20.09 7.14 7.37
CA SER A 224 19.99 5.88 6.63
C SER A 224 20.49 5.98 5.20
N ILE A 225 20.42 7.15 4.58
CA ILE A 225 20.94 7.40 3.24
C ILE A 225 22.27 8.15 3.34
N ASN A 226 23.31 7.60 2.71
CA ASN A 226 24.60 8.29 2.57
C ASN A 226 24.64 9.20 1.32
N GLU A 227 25.66 10.06 1.21
CA GLU A 227 25.76 11.02 0.11
C GLU A 227 25.87 10.38 -1.27
N LYS A 228 26.52 9.21 -1.38
CA LYS A 228 26.64 8.50 -2.64
C LYS A 228 25.31 7.93 -3.12
N GLN A 229 24.45 7.51 -2.20
CA GLN A 229 23.09 7.02 -2.49
C GLN A 229 22.12 8.17 -2.81
N LEU A 230 22.44 9.39 -2.40
CA LEU A 230 21.63 10.58 -2.63
C LEU A 230 21.87 11.20 -4.02
N ARG A 231 23.09 11.04 -4.55
CA ARG A 231 23.50 11.49 -5.89
C ARG A 231 23.11 10.48 -6.95
#